data_AF-A0A1S1PB31-F1
#
_entry.id   AF-A0A1S1PB31-F1
#
_cell.length_a   1.000
_cell.length_b   1.000
_cell.length_c   1.000
_cell.angle_alpha   90.00
_cell.angle_beta   90.00
_cell.angle_gamma   90.00
#
_symmetry.space_group_name_H-M   'P 1'
#
loop_
_entity.id
_entity.type
_entity.pdbx_description
1 polymer ?
#
loop_
_entity_poly.entity_id
_entity_poly.type
_entity_poly.pdbx_seq_one_letter_code
_entity_poly.pdbx_strand_id
1 'polypeptide(L)'
;MSVRAVSYPPGSWPLEMRAETAAAYCDEPSVEAFLAKVERGIYCRPRKQQGCLPKWHRAKLDSDIARRHGLPFETAVVAEDVSELI
;
A
#
# COMPACT_ATOMS: atom_id res chain seq x y z
N MET A 1 1.32 30.09 3.26
CA MET A 1 1.14 29.23 2.08
C MET A 1 -0.25 28.62 2.13
N SER A 2 -1.07 28.80 1.09
CA SER A 2 -2.37 28.11 1.03
C SER A 2 -2.13 26.67 0.57
N VAL A 3 -2.63 25.69 1.33
CA VAL A 3 -2.48 24.26 1.02
C VAL A 3 -3.71 23.84 0.21
N ARG A 4 -3.50 23.36 -1.02
CA ARG A 4 -4.57 22.78 -1.84
C ARG A 4 -4.75 21.31 -1.46
N ALA A 5 -5.97 20.93 -1.08
CA ALA A 5 -6.30 19.54 -0.80
C ALA A 5 -6.23 18.68 -2.08
N VAL A 6 -5.78 17.44 -1.92
CA VAL A 6 -5.77 16.41 -2.97
C VAL A 6 -6.98 15.50 -2.75
N SER A 7 -7.71 15.18 -3.82
CA SER A 7 -8.83 14.23 -3.82
C SER A 7 -8.58 13.08 -4.78
N TYR A 8 -9.23 11.94 -4.52
CA TYR A 8 -9.24 10.80 -5.42
C TYR A 8 -10.65 10.62 -5.99
N PRO A 9 -10.80 10.15 -7.25
CA PRO A 9 -12.11 9.78 -7.76
C PRO A 9 -12.75 8.68 -6.89
N PRO A 10 -14.08 8.68 -6.70
CA PRO A 10 -14.77 7.61 -5.98
C PRO A 10 -14.41 6.22 -6.52
N GLY A 11 -14.17 5.27 -5.63
CA GLY A 11 -13.78 3.89 -5.97
C GLY A 11 -12.32 3.71 -6.42
N SER A 12 -11.54 4.80 -6.50
CA SER A 12 -10.12 4.72 -6.84
C SER A 12 -9.23 4.64 -5.60
N TRP A 13 -8.18 3.83 -5.69
CA TRP A 13 -7.18 3.67 -4.66
C TRP A 13 -5.78 3.94 -5.24
N PRO A 14 -5.00 4.89 -4.71
CA PRO A 14 -3.68 5.19 -5.24
C PRO A 14 -2.73 4.01 -5.04
N LEU A 15 -1.71 3.87 -5.89
CA LEU A 15 -0.69 2.82 -5.74
C LEU A 15 0.11 2.97 -4.45
N GLU A 16 0.46 4.21 -4.08
CA GLU A 16 1.16 4.54 -2.84
C GLU A 16 0.24 5.27 -1.85
N MET A 17 -0.02 4.62 -0.72
CA MET A 17 -0.97 5.05 0.29
C MET A 17 -0.24 5.60 1.53
N ARG A 18 -0.69 6.74 2.05
CA ARG A 18 -0.37 7.15 3.43
C ARG A 18 -1.16 6.28 4.41
N ALA A 19 -0.82 6.37 5.69
CA ALA A 19 -1.45 5.55 6.74
C ALA A 19 -2.98 5.66 6.73
N GLU A 20 -3.54 6.87 6.56
CA GLU A 20 -4.99 7.08 6.53
C GLU A 20 -5.65 6.36 5.34
N THR A 21 -5.04 6.47 4.15
CA THR A 21 -5.56 5.83 2.94
C THR A 21 -5.39 4.31 3.00
N ALA A 22 -4.29 3.81 3.56
CA ALA A 22 -4.05 2.37 3.72
C ALA A 22 -5.00 1.76 4.75
N ALA A 23 -5.26 2.44 5.87
CA ALA A 23 -6.25 2.01 6.85
C ALA A 23 -7.66 1.92 6.24
N ALA A 24 -8.07 2.95 5.49
CA ALA A 24 -9.35 2.93 4.77
C ALA A 24 -9.41 1.83 3.70
N TYR A 25 -8.32 1.59 2.97
CA TYR A 25 -8.24 0.53 1.97
C TYR A 25 -8.43 -0.86 2.56
N CYS A 26 -7.82 -1.12 3.72
CA CYS A 26 -7.92 -2.38 4.44
C CYS A 26 -9.18 -2.49 5.33
N ASP A 27 -10.11 -1.55 5.23
CA ASP A 27 -11.34 -1.47 6.04
C ASP A 27 -11.06 -1.52 7.55
N GLU A 28 -10.05 -0.77 8.01
CA GLU A 28 -9.70 -0.68 9.42
C GLU A 28 -10.48 0.45 10.11
N PRO A 29 -10.94 0.25 11.37
CA PRO A 29 -11.78 1.22 12.06
C PRO A 29 -11.04 2.50 12.45
N SER A 30 -9.70 2.47 12.48
CA SER A 30 -8.86 3.66 12.66
C SER A 30 -7.44 3.42 12.13
N VAL A 31 -6.66 4.49 12.03
CA VAL A 31 -5.23 4.42 11.65
C VAL A 31 -4.43 3.64 12.69
N GLU A 32 -4.73 3.81 13.97
CA GLU A 32 -4.04 3.13 15.07
C GLU A 32 -4.31 1.62 15.04
N ALA A 33 -5.53 1.21 14.72
CA ALA A 33 -5.87 -0.21 14.55
C ALA A 33 -5.09 -0.83 13.37
N PHE A 34 -4.98 -0.11 12.25
CA PHE A 34 -4.14 -0.51 11.12
C PHE A 34 -2.68 -0.64 11.52
N LEU A 35 -2.10 0.37 12.18
CA LEU A 35 -0.70 0.36 12.62
C LEU A 35 -0.41 -0.74 13.64
N ALA A 36 -1.33 -1.03 14.56
CA ALA A 36 -1.19 -2.15 15.50
C ALA A 36 -1.14 -3.50 14.76
N LYS A 37 -1.90 -3.67 13.67
CA LYS A 37 -1.85 -4.86 12.81
C LYS A 37 -0.56 -4.94 12.00
N VAL A 38 -0.02 -3.79 11.55
CA VAL A 38 1.32 -3.69 10.95
C VAL A 38 2.40 -4.15 11.95
N GLU A 39 2.30 -3.76 13.23
CA GLU A 39 3.28 -4.19 14.23
C GLU A 39 3.21 -5.69 14.52
N ARG A 40 2.02 -6.25 14.47
CA ARG A 40 1.77 -7.70 14.61
C ARG A 40 2.13 -8.51 13.36
N GLY A 41 2.57 -7.85 12.27
CA GLY A 41 2.95 -8.51 11.02
C GLY A 41 1.76 -9.02 10.19
N ILE A 42 0.54 -8.55 10.46
CA ILE A 42 -0.64 -8.88 9.64
C ILE A 42 -0.56 -8.17 8.30
N TYR A 43 -0.20 -6.88 8.32
CA TYR A 43 0.09 -6.09 7.14
C TYR A 43 1.58 -5.75 7.06
N CYS A 44 2.09 -5.56 5.86
CA CYS A 44 3.47 -5.20 5.61
C CYS A 44 3.85 -3.85 6.24
N ARG A 45 5.15 -3.69 6.51
CA ARG A 45 5.72 -2.41 6.96
C ARG A 45 5.73 -1.40 5.80
N PRO A 46 5.57 -0.10 6.08
CA PRO A 46 5.65 0.91 5.03
C PRO A 46 7.07 1.02 4.50
N ARG A 47 7.20 1.41 3.23
CA ARG A 47 8.47 1.88 2.69
C ARG A 47 8.77 3.27 3.23
N LYS A 48 9.99 3.45 3.72
CA LYS A 48 10.53 4.74 4.18
C LYS A 48 11.54 5.22 3.15
N GLN A 49 11.44 6.49 2.77
CA GLN A 49 12.39 7.17 1.89
C GLN A 49 12.66 8.56 2.48
N GLN A 50 13.91 9.00 2.41
CA GLN A 50 14.30 10.30 2.95
C GLN A 50 13.50 11.42 2.27
N GLY A 51 12.98 12.34 3.08
CA GLY A 51 12.13 13.44 2.60
C GLY A 51 10.68 13.06 2.29
N CYS A 52 10.29 11.79 2.45
CA CYS A 52 8.93 11.32 2.21
C CYS A 52 8.29 10.80 3.50
N LEU A 53 6.98 11.01 3.63
CA LEU A 53 6.19 10.28 4.63
C LEU A 53 6.18 8.78 4.30
N PRO A 54 6.10 7.88 5.30
CA PRO A 54 6.01 6.44 5.05
C PRO A 54 4.82 6.10 4.15
N LYS A 55 5.03 5.18 3.21
CA LYS A 55 4.01 4.76 2.23
C LYS A 55 3.86 3.25 2.19
N TRP A 56 2.62 2.80 2.00
CA TRP A 56 2.29 1.42 1.65
C TRP A 56 2.01 1.31 0.16
N HIS A 57 2.50 0.24 -0.44
CA HIS A 57 2.17 -0.08 -1.82
C HIS A 57 0.94 -0.98 -1.86
N ARG A 58 -0.07 -0.62 -2.64
CA ARG A 58 -1.35 -1.36 -2.74
C ARG A 58 -1.16 -2.86 -2.95
N ALA A 59 -0.33 -3.25 -3.93
CA ALA A 59 -0.10 -4.65 -4.24
C ALA A 59 0.50 -5.47 -3.07
N LYS A 60 1.24 -4.85 -2.15
CA LYS A 60 1.75 -5.56 -0.97
C LYS A 60 0.63 -5.81 0.05
N LEU A 61 -0.24 -4.82 0.24
CA LEU A 61 -1.44 -4.98 1.06
C LEU A 61 -2.38 -6.04 0.48
N ASP A 62 -2.57 -6.06 -0.84
CA ASP A 62 -3.34 -7.10 -1.53
C ASP A 62 -2.77 -8.50 -1.26
N SER A 63 -1.45 -8.63 -1.33
CA SER A 63 -0.74 -9.87 -1.01
C SER A 63 -0.96 -10.33 0.43
N ASP A 64 -0.86 -9.40 1.38
CA ASP A 64 -1.08 -9.70 2.80
C ASP A 64 -2.53 -10.13 3.06
N ILE A 65 -3.51 -9.48 2.42
CA ILE A 65 -4.93 -9.82 2.50
C ILE A 65 -5.16 -11.20 1.90
N ALA A 66 -4.70 -11.46 0.66
CA ALA A 66 -4.83 -12.75 0.00
C ALA A 66 -4.24 -13.88 0.85
N ARG A 67 -3.01 -13.70 1.36
CA ARG A 67 -2.34 -14.65 2.24
C ARG A 67 -3.17 -14.95 3.49
N ARG A 68 -3.75 -13.94 4.14
CA ARG A 68 -4.61 -14.11 5.32
C ARG A 68 -5.86 -14.92 5.02
N HIS A 69 -6.37 -14.85 3.80
CA HIS A 69 -7.53 -15.61 3.34
C HIS A 69 -7.15 -16.96 2.70
N GLY A 70 -5.87 -17.36 2.74
CA GLY A 70 -5.40 -18.62 2.13
C GLY A 70 -5.51 -18.63 0.60
N LEU A 71 -5.60 -17.45 -0.02
CA LEU A 71 -5.69 -17.31 -1.47
C LEU A 71 -4.28 -17.31 -2.07
N PRO A 72 -4.09 -17.94 -3.24
CA PRO A 72 -2.85 -17.80 -4.00
C PRO A 72 -2.67 -16.33 -4.40
N PHE A 73 -1.49 -15.79 -4.16
CA PHE A 73 -1.14 -14.45 -4.64
C PHE A 73 -0.06 -14.56 -5.69
N GLU A 74 -0.45 -14.38 -6.95
CA GLU A 74 0.51 -14.24 -8.05
C GLU A 74 1.13 -12.84 -7.97
N THR A 75 2.36 -12.76 -7.47
CA THR A 75 3.17 -11.57 -7.72
C THR A 75 3.52 -11.57 -9.19
N ALA A 76 2.92 -10.67 -9.97
CA ALA A 76 3.40 -10.41 -11.32
C ALA A 76 4.86 -9.96 -11.21
N VAL A 77 5.78 -10.84 -11.60
CA VAL A 77 7.19 -10.50 -11.73
C VAL A 77 7.27 -9.48 -12.85
N VAL A 78 7.56 -8.22 -12.50
CA VAL A 78 7.89 -7.21 -13.51
C VAL A 78 9.27 -7.59 -14.03
N ALA A 79 9.31 -8.38 -15.09
CA ALA A 79 10.51 -8.55 -15.87
C ALA A 79 10.72 -7.24 -16.63
N GLU A 80 11.81 -6.53 -16.33
CA GLU A 80 12.27 -5.46 -17.20
C GLU A 80 12.78 -6.11 -18.49
N ASP A 81 12.10 -5.82 -19.60
CA ASP A 81 12.57 -6.22 -20.92
C ASP A 81 13.78 -5.35 -21.29
N VAL A 82 14.98 -5.93 -21.15
CA VAL A 82 16.25 -5.32 -21.54
C VAL A 82 16.66 -5.65 -22.99
N SER A 83 15.75 -6.22 -23.80
CA SER A 83 16.06 -6.63 -25.18
C SER A 83 16.41 -5.46 -26.11
N GLU A 84 16.09 -4.23 -25.71
CA GLU A 84 16.36 -3.00 -26.47
C GLU A 84 17.61 -2.22 -25.97
N LEU A 85 18.40 -2.78 -25.04
CA LEU A 85 19.69 -2.23 -24.61
C LEU A 85 20.84 -2.87 -25.41
N ILE A 86 20.97 -2.52 -26.70
CA ILE A 86 22.14 -2.86 -27.53
C ILE A 86 22.43 -1.76 -28.54
#